data_AF-A0A336L1V6-F1
#
_entry.id   AF-A0A336L1V6-F1
#
_cell.length_a   1.000
_cell.length_b   1.000
_cell.length_c   1.000
_cell.angle_alpha   90.00
_cell.angle_beta   90.00
_cell.angle_gamma   90.00
#
_symmetry.space_group_name_H-M   'P 1'
#
loop_
_entity.id
_entity.type
_entity.pdbx_description
1 polymer ?
#
loop_
_entity_poly.entity_id
_entity_poly.type
_entity_poly.pdbx_seq_one_letter_code
_entity_poly.pdbx_strand_id
1 'polypeptide(L)'
;MSGKGIDICHKWDRKVRRTAPKSLDVYLRLLVKLYRFLYRRTHKKFNKIILRRLFMSQINKPVISLQKVVRFMKVKAKDETTIAVCVGTVTNDDRMLTVPKLRICALRVTEKARARILKAGGEVLTFDQLALLAPTGKNTVLMQGKRNAREACTHFGKAPGVPHSYTRPYVRSRGRKFERARGRRTSCGYKKISKKASSFTKLTQITHPIADQSLIIENQNNFFHEDELFDDCLINCLNSLRPCDAKIQLVSQLRLRVAATLSTFTVSGSTGY
;
A
#
# COMPACT_ATOMS: atom_id res chain seq x y z
N MET A 1 -2.04 32.35 44.39
CA MET A 1 -1.89 30.91 44.05
C MET A 1 -0.65 30.74 43.18
N SER A 2 0.35 29.99 43.61
CA SER A 2 1.55 29.73 42.80
C SER A 2 1.26 28.63 41.78
N GLY A 3 1.02 29.02 40.53
CA GLY A 3 0.80 28.08 39.42
C GLY A 3 2.12 27.47 38.97
N LYS A 4 2.43 26.23 39.41
CA LYS A 4 3.56 25.47 38.87
C LYS A 4 3.39 25.29 37.37
N GLY A 5 4.39 25.69 36.59
CA GLY A 5 4.44 25.43 35.15
C GLY A 5 4.46 23.93 34.88
N ILE A 6 3.65 23.48 33.91
CA ILE A 6 3.57 22.07 33.54
C ILE A 6 4.64 21.80 32.47
N ASP A 7 5.58 20.89 32.75
CA ASP A 7 6.55 20.43 31.75
C ASP A 7 5.86 19.51 30.73
N ILE A 8 5.55 20.07 29.55
CA ILE A 8 4.84 19.38 28.45
C ILE A 8 5.72 19.39 27.20
N CYS A 9 5.90 18.23 26.57
CA CYS A 9 6.69 18.10 25.36
C CYS A 9 5.96 18.59 24.09
N HIS A 10 6.05 19.89 23.79
CA HIS A 10 5.38 20.56 22.66
C HIS A 10 5.82 20.13 21.24
N LYS A 11 6.72 19.15 21.12
CA LYS A 11 7.38 18.74 19.85
C LYS A 11 6.40 18.30 18.75
N TRP A 12 5.23 17.76 19.11
CA TRP A 12 4.32 17.10 18.18
C TRP A 12 2.91 17.73 18.08
N ASP A 13 2.67 18.84 18.77
CA ASP A 13 1.37 19.52 18.83
C ASP A 13 0.93 19.97 17.43
N ARG A 14 1.86 20.52 16.65
CA ARG A 14 1.64 20.98 15.27
C ARG A 14 1.64 19.81 14.27
N LYS A 15 0.47 19.18 14.11
CA LYS A 15 0.23 18.08 13.15
C LYS A 15 0.35 18.56 11.69
N VAL A 16 1.40 18.16 10.99
CA VAL A 16 1.68 18.53 9.58
C VAL A 16 0.70 17.84 8.62
N ARG A 17 -0.39 18.52 8.26
CA ARG A 17 -1.41 18.05 7.30
C ARG A 17 -2.01 19.21 6.53
N ARG A 18 -2.56 18.94 5.34
CA ARG A 18 -3.31 19.94 4.56
C ARG A 18 -4.77 20.00 5.00
N THR A 19 -5.24 21.18 5.35
CA THR A 19 -6.64 21.51 5.69
C THR A 19 -7.44 22.05 4.51
N ALA A 20 -6.74 22.55 3.48
CA ALA A 20 -7.28 23.13 2.26
C ALA A 20 -6.37 22.79 1.06
N PRO A 21 -6.85 22.89 -0.20
CA PRO A 21 -5.96 22.81 -1.35
C PRO A 21 -5.05 24.05 -1.41
N LYS A 22 -3.77 23.86 -1.75
CA LYS A 22 -2.85 25.00 -2.02
C LYS A 22 -3.16 25.74 -3.33
N SER A 23 -4.05 25.20 -4.19
CA SER A 23 -4.36 25.81 -5.49
C SER A 23 -5.27 27.03 -5.35
N LEU A 24 -5.12 27.98 -6.27
CA LEU A 24 -6.02 29.11 -6.43
C LEU A 24 -7.24 28.78 -7.34
N ASP A 25 -7.17 27.68 -8.09
CA ASP A 25 -8.24 27.16 -8.97
C ASP A 25 -9.63 27.15 -8.28
N VAL A 26 -10.55 27.92 -8.87
CA VAL A 26 -11.92 28.13 -8.38
C VAL A 26 -12.73 26.84 -8.43
N TYR A 27 -12.65 26.07 -9.52
CA TYR A 27 -13.41 24.83 -9.69
C TYR A 27 -13.02 23.78 -8.64
N LEU A 28 -11.72 23.64 -8.37
CA LEU A 28 -11.23 22.75 -7.31
C LEU A 28 -11.71 23.22 -5.92
N ARG A 29 -11.81 24.54 -5.69
CA ARG A 29 -12.33 25.11 -4.43
C ARG A 29 -13.83 24.86 -4.26
N LEU A 30 -14.62 24.93 -5.34
CA LEU A 30 -16.05 24.60 -5.33
C LEU A 30 -16.28 23.11 -5.01
N LEU A 31 -15.57 22.19 -5.68
CA LEU A 31 -15.60 20.76 -5.35
C LEU A 31 -15.19 20.47 -3.91
N VAL A 32 -14.22 21.21 -3.37
CA VAL A 32 -13.83 21.12 -1.95
C VAL A 32 -14.94 21.60 -1.02
N LYS A 33 -15.64 22.70 -1.33
CA LYS A 33 -16.82 23.15 -0.53
C LYS A 33 -17.90 22.07 -0.52
N LEU A 34 -18.22 21.50 -1.69
CA LEU A 34 -19.21 20.42 -1.85
C LEU A 34 -18.84 19.18 -1.02
N TYR A 35 -17.64 18.62 -1.17
CA TYR A 35 -17.26 17.41 -0.41
C TYR A 35 -17.04 17.67 1.08
N ARG A 36 -16.75 18.91 1.49
CA ARG A 36 -16.72 19.33 2.90
C ARG A 36 -18.14 19.40 3.49
N PHE A 37 -19.13 19.85 2.72
CA PHE A 37 -20.55 19.77 3.10
C PHE A 37 -21.02 18.32 3.21
N LEU A 38 -20.80 17.50 2.16
CA LEU A 38 -21.19 16.08 2.16
C LEU A 38 -20.58 15.31 3.32
N TYR A 39 -19.28 15.46 3.59
CA TYR A 39 -18.66 14.75 4.72
C TYR A 39 -19.25 15.19 6.07
N ARG A 40 -19.54 16.48 6.26
CA ARG A 40 -20.14 17.02 7.50
C ARG A 40 -21.57 16.53 7.74
N ARG A 41 -22.35 16.24 6.70
CA ARG A 41 -23.77 15.80 6.83
C ARG A 41 -23.96 14.29 6.74
N THR A 42 -23.12 13.58 5.97
CA THR A 42 -23.27 12.12 5.76
C THR A 42 -22.36 11.27 6.64
N HIS A 43 -21.29 11.86 7.20
CA HIS A 43 -20.24 11.19 7.99
C HIS A 43 -19.51 10.00 7.32
N LYS A 44 -19.83 9.66 6.06
CA LYS A 44 -19.25 8.49 5.36
C LYS A 44 -17.74 8.63 5.11
N LYS A 45 -17.00 7.53 5.35
CA LYS A 45 -15.53 7.44 5.17
C LYS A 45 -15.10 7.78 3.72
N PHE A 46 -15.91 7.46 2.71
CA PHE A 46 -15.69 7.78 1.30
C PHE A 46 -15.47 9.29 1.05
N ASN A 47 -16.42 10.12 1.47
CA ASN A 47 -16.36 11.58 1.34
C ASN A 47 -15.14 12.17 2.05
N LYS A 48 -14.80 11.65 3.25
CA LYS A 48 -13.56 12.00 3.98
C LYS A 48 -12.28 11.69 3.19
N ILE A 49 -12.27 10.62 2.39
CA ILE A 49 -11.12 10.25 1.57
C ILE A 49 -11.04 11.13 0.32
N ILE A 50 -12.16 11.39 -0.38
CA ILE A 50 -12.18 12.31 -1.54
C ILE A 50 -11.70 13.70 -1.13
N LEU A 51 -12.26 14.29 -0.07
CA LEU A 51 -11.87 15.60 0.43
C LEU A 51 -10.36 15.69 0.72
N ARG A 52 -9.80 14.69 1.43
CA ARG A 52 -8.36 14.61 1.69
C ARG A 52 -7.53 14.45 0.41
N ARG A 53 -8.04 13.77 -0.62
CA ARG A 53 -7.37 13.62 -1.91
C ARG A 53 -7.42 14.90 -2.73
N LEU A 54 -8.51 15.67 -2.72
CA LEU A 54 -8.59 16.97 -3.40
C LEU A 54 -7.47 17.92 -2.91
N PHE A 55 -7.17 17.92 -1.60
CA PHE A 55 -6.10 18.73 -0.99
C PHE A 55 -4.68 18.32 -1.41
N MET A 56 -4.46 17.10 -1.93
CA MET A 56 -3.14 16.59 -2.28
C MET A 56 -2.47 17.43 -3.40
N SER A 57 -1.14 17.48 -3.39
CA SER A 57 -0.36 18.02 -4.51
C SER A 57 -0.46 17.11 -5.74
N GLN A 58 -0.15 17.65 -6.92
CA GLN A 58 -0.11 16.88 -8.18
C GLN A 58 0.79 15.64 -8.09
N ILE A 59 1.97 15.77 -7.45
CA ILE A 59 2.88 14.63 -7.14
C ILE A 59 2.17 13.48 -6.42
N ASN A 60 1.25 13.81 -5.50
CA ASN A 60 0.51 12.84 -4.70
C ASN A 60 -0.84 12.43 -5.33
N LYS A 61 -1.20 13.05 -6.47
CA LYS A 61 -2.30 12.68 -7.38
C LYS A 61 -1.72 12.18 -8.72
N PRO A 62 -0.94 11.08 -8.73
CA PRO A 62 -0.36 10.55 -9.95
C PRO A 62 -1.46 10.13 -10.94
N VAL A 63 -1.15 10.27 -12.23
CA VAL A 63 -2.03 9.85 -13.32
C VAL A 63 -2.28 8.33 -13.29
N ILE A 64 -3.41 7.91 -13.84
CA ILE A 64 -3.78 6.50 -13.98
C ILE A 64 -4.07 6.19 -15.45
N SER A 65 -3.52 5.09 -15.98
CA SER A 65 -3.79 4.68 -17.36
C SER A 65 -5.04 3.82 -17.44
N LEU A 66 -5.74 3.86 -18.59
CA LEU A 66 -6.96 3.05 -18.82
C LEU A 66 -6.75 1.57 -18.52
N GLN A 67 -5.60 0.99 -18.90
CA GLN A 67 -5.26 -0.41 -18.61
C GLN A 67 -5.27 -0.73 -17.11
N LYS A 68 -4.86 0.21 -16.25
CA LYS A 68 -4.92 0.04 -14.78
C LYS A 68 -6.33 0.19 -14.25
N VAL A 69 -7.14 1.10 -14.80
CA VAL A 69 -8.57 1.22 -14.45
C VAL A 69 -9.26 -0.11 -14.75
N VAL A 70 -9.12 -0.63 -15.98
CA VAL A 70 -9.67 -1.95 -16.38
C VAL A 70 -9.21 -3.05 -15.43
N ARG A 71 -7.90 -3.15 -15.14
CA ARG A 71 -7.37 -4.20 -14.25
C ARG A 71 -7.94 -4.11 -12.84
N PHE A 72 -8.13 -2.91 -12.28
CA PHE A 72 -8.75 -2.76 -10.97
C PHE A 72 -10.26 -3.04 -10.99
N MET A 73 -10.96 -2.68 -12.06
CA MET A 73 -12.39 -3.00 -12.20
C MET A 73 -12.60 -4.51 -12.31
N LYS A 74 -11.81 -5.23 -13.12
CA LYS A 74 -11.87 -6.70 -13.20
C LYS A 74 -11.69 -7.45 -11.87
N VAL A 75 -11.07 -6.83 -10.86
CA VAL A 75 -10.79 -7.43 -9.54
C VAL A 75 -11.71 -6.90 -8.44
N LYS A 76 -12.34 -5.73 -8.62
CA LYS A 76 -13.06 -5.01 -7.56
C LYS A 76 -14.46 -4.51 -7.91
N ALA A 77 -14.84 -4.51 -9.18
CA ALA A 77 -16.22 -4.30 -9.54
C ALA A 77 -17.02 -5.54 -9.12
N LYS A 78 -18.19 -5.31 -8.53
CA LYS A 78 -19.20 -6.35 -8.33
C LYS A 78 -20.07 -6.42 -9.59
N ASP A 79 -20.58 -5.25 -9.98
CA ASP A 79 -21.53 -5.09 -11.07
C ASP A 79 -20.94 -4.17 -12.17
N GLU A 80 -21.45 -4.30 -13.41
CA GLU A 80 -21.08 -3.39 -14.51
C GLU A 80 -21.46 -1.92 -14.23
N THR A 81 -22.42 -1.68 -13.34
CA THR A 81 -22.85 -0.33 -12.91
C THR A 81 -21.82 0.37 -12.01
N THR A 82 -20.81 -0.36 -11.51
CA THR A 82 -19.80 0.14 -10.56
C THR A 82 -18.99 1.31 -11.14
N ILE A 83 -18.89 2.42 -10.42
CA ILE A 83 -18.18 3.62 -10.88
C ILE A 83 -16.71 3.59 -10.43
N ALA A 84 -15.78 3.69 -11.37
CA ALA A 84 -14.35 3.85 -11.11
C ALA A 84 -14.04 5.31 -10.73
N VAL A 85 -13.65 5.57 -9.48
CA VAL A 85 -13.43 6.93 -8.96
C VAL A 85 -11.94 7.25 -8.83
N CYS A 86 -11.47 8.23 -9.62
CA CYS A 86 -10.06 8.64 -9.71
C CYS A 86 -9.89 10.13 -9.40
N VAL A 87 -9.42 10.46 -8.19
CA VAL A 87 -9.08 11.86 -7.82
C VAL A 87 -7.73 12.25 -8.43
N GLY A 88 -7.71 12.47 -9.74
CA GLY A 88 -6.53 12.74 -10.56
C GLY A 88 -6.88 12.76 -12.05
N THR A 89 -5.86 12.59 -12.90
CA THR A 89 -6.03 12.52 -14.36
C THR A 89 -6.04 11.07 -14.84
N VAL A 90 -7.02 10.72 -15.69
CA VAL A 90 -7.06 9.45 -16.44
C VAL A 90 -6.41 9.66 -17.81
N THR A 91 -5.45 8.81 -18.15
CA THR A 91 -4.66 8.87 -19.38
C THR A 91 -4.90 7.65 -20.27
N ASN A 92 -4.81 7.83 -21.58
CA ASN A 92 -4.90 6.74 -22.55
C ASN A 92 -3.75 5.72 -22.36
N ASP A 93 -3.96 4.50 -22.86
CA ASP A 93 -2.94 3.44 -22.93
C ASP A 93 -3.09 2.73 -24.29
N ASP A 94 -2.28 3.12 -25.27
CA ASP A 94 -2.40 2.65 -26.67
C ASP A 94 -2.09 1.16 -26.84
N ARG A 95 -1.38 0.56 -25.87
CA ARG A 95 -1.05 -0.88 -25.84
C ARG A 95 -2.25 -1.77 -25.53
N MET A 96 -3.31 -1.21 -24.96
CA MET A 96 -4.57 -1.90 -24.77
C MET A 96 -5.39 -1.67 -26.03
N LEU A 97 -5.83 -2.73 -26.73
CA LEU A 97 -6.57 -2.61 -28.00
C LEU A 97 -8.05 -2.29 -27.75
N THR A 98 -8.75 -3.20 -27.07
CA THR A 98 -10.17 -3.07 -26.72
C THR A 98 -10.34 -2.41 -25.35
N VAL A 99 -11.36 -1.56 -25.21
CA VAL A 99 -11.78 -0.96 -23.93
C VAL A 99 -13.16 -1.52 -23.60
N PRO A 100 -13.38 -2.10 -22.40
CA PRO A 100 -14.71 -2.52 -21.99
C PRO A 100 -15.60 -1.30 -21.68
N LYS A 101 -16.91 -1.52 -21.57
CA LYS A 101 -17.84 -0.53 -20.99
C LYS A 101 -17.38 -0.18 -19.57
N LEU A 102 -17.25 1.11 -19.28
CA LEU A 102 -16.75 1.62 -18.00
C LEU A 102 -17.44 2.93 -17.63
N ARG A 103 -17.83 3.08 -16.37
CA ARG A 103 -18.24 4.37 -15.79
C ARG A 103 -17.08 4.94 -14.98
N ILE A 104 -16.52 6.07 -15.39
CA ILE A 104 -15.29 6.64 -14.80
C ILE A 104 -15.54 8.07 -14.33
N CYS A 105 -15.38 8.32 -13.02
CA CYS A 105 -15.35 9.66 -12.45
C CYS A 105 -13.90 10.13 -12.27
N ALA A 106 -13.54 11.28 -12.83
CA ALA A 106 -12.18 11.84 -12.72
C ALA A 106 -12.15 13.37 -12.65
N LEU A 107 -11.01 13.95 -12.22
CA LEU A 107 -10.80 15.41 -12.26
C LEU A 107 -10.49 15.87 -13.69
N ARG A 108 -9.75 15.05 -14.45
CA ARG A 108 -9.40 15.29 -15.86
C ARG A 108 -9.32 13.94 -16.57
N VAL A 109 -9.73 13.90 -17.82
CA VAL A 109 -9.55 12.74 -18.72
C VAL A 109 -8.90 13.26 -19.99
N THR A 110 -7.81 12.63 -20.44
CA THR A 110 -7.18 13.00 -21.72
C THR A 110 -8.14 12.71 -22.88
N GLU A 111 -8.18 13.58 -23.87
CA GLU A 111 -9.09 13.50 -25.03
C GLU A 111 -9.14 12.11 -25.68
N LYS A 112 -7.98 11.55 -26.08
CA LYS A 112 -7.89 10.18 -26.63
C LYS A 112 -8.49 9.11 -25.70
N ALA A 113 -8.35 9.26 -24.38
CA ALA A 113 -8.97 8.33 -23.43
C ALA A 113 -10.50 8.52 -23.36
N ARG A 114 -10.98 9.76 -23.36
CA ARG A 114 -12.42 10.08 -23.38
C ARG A 114 -13.08 9.50 -24.65
N ALA A 115 -12.51 9.76 -25.82
CA ALA A 115 -13.01 9.23 -27.10
C ALA A 115 -13.11 7.70 -27.09
N ARG A 116 -12.10 7.00 -26.54
CA ARG A 116 -12.11 5.53 -26.46
C ARG A 116 -13.10 4.96 -25.44
N ILE A 117 -13.33 5.65 -24.31
CA ILE A 117 -14.37 5.26 -23.34
C ILE A 117 -15.76 5.42 -23.98
N LEU A 118 -16.03 6.57 -24.60
CA LEU A 118 -17.31 6.85 -25.25
C LEU A 118 -17.57 5.91 -26.43
N LYS A 119 -16.56 5.62 -27.26
CA LYS A 119 -16.65 4.61 -28.35
C LYS A 119 -16.97 3.21 -27.85
N ALA A 120 -16.58 2.86 -26.62
CA ALA A 120 -16.93 1.58 -25.99
C ALA A 120 -18.34 1.57 -25.38
N GLY A 121 -19.10 2.67 -25.44
CA GLY A 121 -20.37 2.82 -24.73
C GLY A 121 -20.21 3.05 -23.21
N GLY A 122 -19.05 3.54 -22.78
CA GLY A 122 -18.78 3.94 -21.40
C GLY A 122 -19.12 5.40 -21.12
N GLU A 123 -19.13 5.77 -19.83
CA GLU A 123 -19.50 7.10 -19.34
C GLU A 123 -18.32 7.78 -18.63
N VAL A 124 -18.15 9.09 -18.84
CA VAL A 124 -17.13 9.91 -18.16
C VAL A 124 -17.82 10.97 -17.30
N LEU A 125 -17.76 10.77 -15.99
CA LEU A 125 -18.43 11.59 -14.97
C LEU A 125 -17.49 12.63 -14.35
N THR A 126 -18.07 13.76 -13.94
CA THR A 126 -17.46 14.74 -13.04
C THR A 126 -17.72 14.39 -11.56
N PHE A 127 -17.02 15.07 -10.65
CA PHE A 127 -17.15 14.83 -9.21
C PHE A 127 -18.44 15.42 -8.59
N ASP A 128 -18.99 16.46 -9.22
CA ASP A 128 -20.31 17.04 -8.94
C ASP A 128 -21.44 16.09 -9.41
N GLN A 129 -21.38 15.56 -10.63
CA GLN A 129 -22.31 14.51 -11.09
C GLN A 129 -22.26 13.26 -10.21
N LEU A 130 -21.05 12.79 -9.84
CA LEU A 130 -20.88 11.67 -8.91
C LEU A 130 -21.52 11.95 -7.54
N ALA A 131 -21.48 13.20 -7.06
CA ALA A 131 -22.09 13.57 -5.79
C ALA A 131 -23.62 13.52 -5.81
N LEU A 132 -24.25 13.77 -6.96
CA LEU A 132 -25.69 13.59 -7.16
C LEU A 132 -26.06 12.09 -7.24
N LEU A 133 -25.32 11.33 -8.05
CA LEU A 133 -25.56 9.89 -8.27
C LEU A 133 -25.30 9.03 -7.02
N ALA A 134 -24.21 9.30 -6.30
CA ALA A 134 -23.72 8.47 -5.20
C ALA A 134 -23.19 9.32 -4.03
N PRO A 135 -24.03 10.15 -3.35
CA PRO A 135 -23.60 11.04 -2.25
C PRO A 135 -22.98 10.29 -1.06
N THR A 136 -23.28 9.00 -0.91
CA THR A 136 -22.72 8.12 0.13
C THR A 136 -21.53 7.29 -0.34
N GLY A 137 -21.27 7.22 -1.65
CA GLY A 137 -20.21 6.40 -2.25
C GLY A 137 -20.58 4.93 -2.53
N LYS A 138 -21.87 4.57 -2.50
CA LYS A 138 -22.34 3.23 -2.91
C LYS A 138 -21.89 2.89 -4.34
N ASN A 139 -21.57 1.62 -4.58
CA ASN A 139 -21.13 1.06 -5.86
C ASN A 139 -19.98 1.85 -6.53
N THR A 140 -18.99 2.29 -5.74
CA THR A 140 -17.79 2.97 -6.25
C THR A 140 -16.49 2.26 -5.90
N VAL A 141 -15.57 2.17 -6.87
CA VAL A 141 -14.20 1.67 -6.66
C VAL A 141 -13.22 2.84 -6.68
N LEU A 142 -12.73 3.21 -5.50
CA LEU A 142 -11.86 4.37 -5.31
C LEU A 142 -10.38 4.05 -5.55
N MET A 143 -9.84 4.41 -6.71
CA MET A 143 -8.50 4.03 -7.17
C MET A 143 -7.44 5.14 -6.99
N GLN A 144 -6.15 4.79 -7.12
CA GLN A 144 -5.03 5.74 -7.22
C GLN A 144 -3.96 5.24 -8.20
N GLY A 145 -3.29 6.17 -8.89
CA GLY A 145 -2.06 5.86 -9.64
C GLY A 145 -0.87 5.50 -8.73
N LYS A 146 0.18 4.91 -9.31
CA LYS A 146 1.41 4.53 -8.58
C LYS A 146 2.25 5.77 -8.29
N ARG A 147 2.30 6.21 -7.01
CA ARG A 147 3.07 7.39 -6.58
C ARG A 147 4.59 7.25 -6.82
N ASN A 148 5.13 6.05 -6.62
CA ASN A 148 6.57 5.76 -6.67
C ASN A 148 7.09 5.51 -8.10
N ALA A 149 6.36 5.92 -9.14
CA ALA A 149 6.73 5.71 -10.54
C ALA A 149 7.61 6.83 -11.13
N ARG A 150 7.84 7.92 -10.39
CA ARG A 150 8.64 9.08 -10.83
C ARG A 150 10.14 8.77 -10.75
N GLU A 151 10.93 9.27 -11.69
CA GLU A 151 12.40 9.13 -11.67
C GLU A 151 13.02 9.65 -10.38
N ALA A 152 12.55 10.78 -9.85
CA ALA A 152 13.00 11.32 -8.56
C ALA A 152 12.92 10.28 -7.41
N CYS A 153 11.93 9.38 -7.41
CA CYS A 153 11.81 8.33 -6.40
C CYS A 153 12.89 7.23 -6.54
N THR A 154 13.55 7.11 -7.70
CA THR A 154 14.66 6.16 -7.92
C THR A 154 16.00 6.66 -7.37
N HIS A 155 16.11 7.96 -7.11
CA HIS A 155 17.28 8.60 -6.50
C HIS A 155 17.17 8.72 -4.96
N PHE A 156 16.01 8.38 -4.38
CA PHE A 156 15.82 8.33 -2.93
C PHE A 156 16.22 6.97 -2.34
N GLY A 157 16.54 6.94 -1.04
CA GLY A 157 16.92 5.73 -0.30
C GLY A 157 18.37 5.76 0.17
N LYS A 158 18.97 4.58 0.38
CA LYS A 158 20.38 4.44 0.79
C LYS A 158 21.30 5.03 -0.28
N ALA A 159 22.37 5.72 0.13
CA ALA A 159 23.31 6.33 -0.80
C ALA A 159 23.88 5.30 -1.81
N PRO A 160 24.09 5.67 -3.08
CA PRO A 160 24.32 4.72 -4.19
C PRO A 160 25.66 3.96 -4.14
N GLY A 161 26.56 4.28 -3.20
CA GLY A 161 27.78 3.53 -2.90
C GLY A 161 27.62 2.47 -1.81
N VAL A 162 26.60 2.56 -0.96
CA VAL A 162 26.40 1.68 0.20
C VAL A 162 26.07 0.24 -0.25
N PRO A 163 26.57 -0.80 0.42
CA PRO A 163 26.13 -2.18 0.19
C PRO A 163 24.60 -2.31 0.18
N HIS A 164 24.11 -3.14 -0.73
CA HIS A 164 22.70 -3.44 -0.95
C HIS A 164 21.84 -2.24 -1.41
N SER A 165 22.46 -1.13 -1.85
CA SER A 165 21.77 0.01 -2.46
C SER A 165 21.51 -0.20 -3.96
N TYR A 166 20.27 0.05 -4.38
CA TYR A 166 19.85 0.07 -5.80
C TYR A 166 19.47 1.48 -6.30
N THR A 167 19.68 2.49 -5.45
CA THR A 167 19.44 3.89 -5.74
C THR A 167 20.26 4.35 -6.95
N ARG A 168 19.61 5.06 -7.88
CA ARG A 168 20.21 5.63 -9.09
C ARG A 168 21.10 6.82 -8.68
N PRO A 169 22.40 6.86 -9.06
CA PRO A 169 23.22 8.05 -8.85
C PRO A 169 22.75 9.20 -9.75
N TYR A 170 23.00 10.43 -9.33
CA TYR A 170 22.81 11.61 -10.18
C TYR A 170 24.03 11.78 -11.08
N VAL A 171 23.86 11.55 -12.38
CA VAL A 171 24.94 11.59 -13.36
C VAL A 171 24.51 12.44 -14.55
N ARG A 172 25.36 13.37 -15.00
CA ARG A 172 25.06 14.29 -16.12
C ARG A 172 24.71 13.55 -17.42
N SER A 173 25.45 12.48 -17.73
CA SER A 173 25.29 11.68 -18.95
C SER A 173 25.45 10.19 -18.64
N ARG A 174 24.71 9.32 -19.37
CA ARG A 174 24.84 7.87 -19.24
C ARG A 174 25.77 7.32 -20.33
N GLY A 175 26.88 6.70 -19.96
CA GLY A 175 27.84 6.14 -20.92
C GLY A 175 28.92 5.26 -20.29
N ARG A 176 29.88 4.77 -21.09
CA ARG A 176 31.00 3.93 -20.60
C ARG A 176 31.89 4.65 -19.58
N LYS A 177 32.15 5.94 -19.81
CA LYS A 177 33.06 6.78 -19.02
C LYS A 177 32.44 7.37 -17.73
N PHE A 178 31.11 7.31 -17.57
CA PHE A 178 30.41 7.99 -16.46
C PHE A 178 30.00 6.99 -15.37
N GLU A 179 30.62 7.06 -14.19
CA GLU A 179 30.24 6.28 -12.98
C GLU A 179 30.10 4.75 -13.16
N ARG A 180 30.92 4.13 -14.02
CA ARG A 180 30.92 2.67 -14.26
C ARG A 180 32.22 1.94 -13.89
N ALA A 181 33.18 2.63 -13.28
CA ALA A 181 34.51 2.10 -12.92
C ALA A 181 34.58 1.63 -11.45
N ARG A 182 35.43 2.28 -10.63
CA ARG A 182 35.61 1.98 -9.19
C ARG A 182 34.28 2.01 -8.43
N GLY A 183 34.08 1.08 -7.50
CA GLY A 183 32.84 0.93 -6.73
C GLY A 183 31.68 0.25 -7.50
N ARG A 184 31.85 -0.10 -8.78
CA ARG A 184 30.83 -0.76 -9.62
C ARG A 184 31.29 -2.09 -10.24
N ARG A 185 32.59 -2.32 -10.37
CA ARG A 185 33.21 -3.53 -10.93
C ARG A 185 34.22 -4.11 -9.94
N THR A 186 34.32 -5.42 -9.87
CA THR A 186 35.33 -6.11 -9.04
C THR A 186 36.75 -5.80 -9.53
N SER A 187 36.95 -5.76 -10.86
CA SER A 187 38.25 -5.43 -11.48
C SER A 187 38.73 -3.99 -11.30
N CYS A 188 37.96 -3.10 -10.65
CA CYS A 188 38.34 -1.71 -10.42
C CYS A 188 38.37 -1.41 -8.91
N GLY A 189 39.26 -2.08 -8.17
CA GLY A 189 39.48 -1.90 -6.74
C GLY A 189 38.43 -2.54 -5.84
N TYR A 190 37.15 -2.16 -5.98
CA TYR A 190 36.06 -2.80 -5.24
C TYR A 190 34.70 -2.62 -5.95
N LYS A 191 33.75 -3.49 -5.63
CA LYS A 191 32.36 -3.46 -6.12
C LYS A 191 31.41 -3.32 -4.96
N LYS A 192 30.42 -2.42 -5.05
CA LYS A 192 29.32 -2.42 -4.08
C LYS A 192 28.56 -3.76 -4.12
N ILE A 193 28.39 -4.39 -2.97
CA ILE A 193 27.66 -5.65 -2.85
C ILE A 193 26.18 -5.38 -3.17
N SER A 194 25.59 -6.16 -4.07
CA SER A 194 24.13 -6.17 -4.31
C SER A 194 23.50 -7.36 -3.58
N LYS A 195 22.24 -7.27 -3.11
CA LYS A 195 21.56 -8.35 -2.35
C LYS A 195 21.51 -9.71 -3.04
N LYS A 196 21.76 -9.80 -4.35
CA LYS A 196 21.77 -11.06 -5.12
C LYS A 196 23.16 -11.73 -5.06
N ALA A 197 23.64 -12.02 -3.86
CA ALA A 197 24.90 -12.71 -3.58
C ALA A 197 24.84 -13.43 -2.21
N SER A 198 23.83 -14.29 -2.04
CA SER A 198 23.64 -15.11 -0.83
C SER A 198 22.95 -16.43 -1.19
N SER A 199 23.50 -17.15 -2.16
CA SER A 199 23.07 -18.50 -2.55
C SER A 199 24.09 -19.19 -3.48
N PHE A 200 25.38 -19.18 -3.13
CA PHE A 200 26.39 -20.04 -3.78
C PHE A 200 27.62 -20.28 -2.90
N THR A 201 27.41 -20.79 -1.69
CA THR A 201 28.46 -21.37 -0.85
C THR A 201 28.34 -22.89 -0.90
N LYS A 202 29.21 -23.49 -1.73
CA LYS A 202 29.65 -24.89 -1.77
C LYS A 202 28.77 -25.93 -1.03
N LEU A 203 28.05 -26.73 -1.80
CA LEU A 203 27.96 -28.17 -1.54
C LEU A 203 28.63 -28.88 -2.71
N THR A 204 29.82 -29.41 -2.45
CA THR A 204 30.60 -30.22 -3.37
C THR A 204 30.14 -31.68 -3.28
N GLN A 205 29.77 -32.25 -4.42
CA GLN A 205 29.92 -33.68 -4.78
C GLN A 205 29.57 -34.72 -3.70
N ILE A 206 28.36 -35.29 -3.79
CA ILE A 206 28.20 -36.75 -3.85
C ILE A 206 27.19 -37.05 -4.97
N THR A 207 27.66 -37.73 -6.01
CA THR A 207 26.82 -38.44 -7.01
C THR A 207 26.55 -39.86 -6.52
N HIS A 208 25.42 -40.47 -6.90
CA HIS A 208 25.11 -41.92 -7.12
C HIS A 208 23.55 -42.12 -7.06
N PRO A 209 22.94 -43.23 -7.55
CA PRO A 209 22.12 -43.12 -8.77
C PRO A 209 20.64 -43.59 -8.66
N ILE A 210 19.95 -43.45 -9.79
CA ILE A 210 18.65 -43.99 -10.26
C ILE A 210 17.95 -45.08 -9.42
N ALA A 211 16.69 -44.81 -9.04
CA ALA A 211 15.48 -45.67 -8.87
C ALA A 211 14.48 -44.91 -7.95
N ASP A 212 13.15 -45.03 -8.00
CA ASP A 212 12.26 -45.72 -8.93
C ASP A 212 10.86 -45.05 -8.98
N GLN A 213 10.05 -45.50 -9.94
CA GLN A 213 8.58 -45.48 -10.10
C GLN A 213 7.62 -44.68 -9.16
N SER A 214 6.68 -44.00 -9.83
CA SER A 214 5.26 -43.73 -9.51
C SER A 214 4.66 -44.01 -8.11
N LEU A 215 3.74 -43.14 -7.67
CA LEU A 215 2.33 -43.50 -7.31
C LEU A 215 1.48 -42.27 -6.91
N ILE A 216 0.14 -42.37 -7.10
CA ILE A 216 -0.94 -41.66 -6.37
C ILE A 216 -1.03 -40.13 -6.64
N ILE A 217 -1.91 -39.57 -7.51
CA ILE A 217 -3.39 -39.71 -7.62
C ILE A 217 -4.03 -39.34 -6.26
N GLU A 218 -4.67 -38.18 -6.04
CA GLU A 218 -6.02 -37.85 -6.53
C GLU A 218 -6.48 -36.46 -6.00
N ASN A 219 -7.61 -35.94 -6.53
CA ASN A 219 -8.69 -35.17 -5.87
C ASN A 219 -8.39 -34.08 -4.79
N GLN A 220 -9.10 -32.94 -4.73
CA GLN A 220 -10.21 -32.39 -5.54
C GLN A 220 -10.35 -30.88 -5.30
N ASN A 221 -10.94 -30.15 -6.25
CA ASN A 221 -11.52 -28.84 -5.95
C ASN A 221 -12.82 -29.03 -5.16
N ASN A 222 -13.04 -28.24 -4.09
CA ASN A 222 -14.34 -27.86 -3.50
C ASN A 222 -14.07 -27.15 -2.14
N PHE A 223 -14.87 -26.23 -1.61
CA PHE A 223 -16.03 -25.49 -2.15
C PHE A 223 -16.12 -24.09 -1.46
N PHE A 224 -17.15 -23.31 -1.77
CA PHE A 224 -17.38 -21.95 -1.27
C PHE A 224 -17.98 -21.86 0.16
N HIS A 225 -17.88 -20.65 0.72
CA HIS A 225 -18.73 -19.99 1.75
C HIS A 225 -19.24 -20.77 2.98
N GLU A 226 -19.01 -20.18 4.16
CA GLU A 226 -20.08 -19.70 5.06
C GLU A 226 -19.58 -18.42 5.80
N ASP A 227 -20.48 -17.54 6.24
CA ASP A 227 -20.21 -16.21 6.85
C ASP A 227 -21.16 -15.97 8.06
N GLU A 228 -21.00 -15.03 9.00
CA GLU A 228 -20.12 -13.86 9.15
C GLU A 228 -19.65 -13.71 10.64
N LEU A 229 -19.77 -12.52 11.26
CA LEU A 229 -19.89 -12.23 12.70
C LEU A 229 -18.92 -12.88 13.73
N PHE A 230 -17.96 -12.10 14.25
CA PHE A 230 -17.82 -11.81 15.71
C PHE A 230 -16.81 -10.67 16.03
N ASP A 231 -17.26 -9.67 16.81
CA ASP A 231 -16.53 -8.71 17.66
C ASP A 231 -15.29 -7.93 17.19
N ASP A 232 -15.55 -6.82 16.50
CA ASP A 232 -14.59 -5.72 16.19
C ASP A 232 -14.27 -4.80 17.42
N CYS A 233 -14.48 -5.29 18.65
CA CYS A 233 -14.32 -4.51 19.89
C CYS A 233 -12.89 -4.58 20.46
N LEU A 234 -12.22 -5.74 20.38
CA LEU A 234 -10.90 -5.97 20.98
C LEU A 234 -9.75 -5.20 20.30
N ILE A 235 -9.88 -4.86 19.01
CA ILE A 235 -8.83 -4.20 18.22
C ILE A 235 -8.69 -2.70 18.57
N ASN A 236 -9.73 -2.07 19.12
CA ASN A 236 -9.68 -0.65 19.47
C ASN A 236 -9.09 -0.35 20.86
N CYS A 237 -9.10 -1.31 21.79
CA CYS A 237 -8.43 -1.15 23.10
C CYS A 237 -6.89 -1.27 23.01
N LEU A 238 -6.36 -2.09 22.11
CA LEU A 238 -4.91 -2.33 21.96
C LEU A 238 -4.12 -1.16 21.35
N ASN A 239 -4.78 -0.11 20.87
CA ASN A 239 -4.15 1.03 20.20
C ASN A 239 -4.05 2.31 21.08
N SER A 240 -4.37 2.23 22.38
CA SER A 240 -4.35 3.39 23.31
C SER A 240 -3.14 3.43 24.26
N LEU A 241 -2.37 2.35 24.39
CA LEU A 241 -1.26 2.23 25.35
C LEU A 241 0.10 2.60 24.73
N ARG A 242 0.93 3.31 25.51
CA ARG A 242 2.26 3.78 25.06
C ARG A 242 3.29 2.64 25.13
N PRO A 243 4.28 2.58 24.22
CA PRO A 243 5.13 1.41 24.02
C PRO A 243 6.28 1.25 25.04
N CYS A 244 6.14 1.78 26.26
CA CYS A 244 7.23 1.85 27.25
C CYS A 244 7.16 0.74 28.31
N ASP A 245 5.97 0.49 28.88
CA ASP A 245 5.86 -0.29 30.12
C ASP A 245 5.60 -1.79 29.90
N ALA A 246 4.95 -2.13 28.77
CA ALA A 246 4.52 -3.50 28.47
C ALA A 246 5.66 -4.53 28.31
N LYS A 247 6.89 -4.09 28.05
CA LYS A 247 8.05 -5.00 27.93
C LYS A 247 8.59 -5.50 29.27
N ILE A 248 8.39 -4.76 30.35
CA ILE A 248 8.94 -5.12 31.66
C ILE A 248 8.03 -6.14 32.36
N GLN A 249 6.70 -5.97 32.28
CA GLN A 249 5.74 -6.91 32.87
C GLN A 249 5.68 -8.28 32.16
N LEU A 250 5.88 -8.34 30.84
CA LEU A 250 5.83 -9.63 30.13
C LEU A 250 7.01 -10.56 30.53
N VAL A 251 8.19 -9.98 30.75
CA VAL A 251 9.40 -10.73 31.11
C VAL A 251 9.35 -11.23 32.57
N SER A 252 8.74 -10.47 33.49
CA SER A 252 8.54 -10.94 34.88
C SER A 252 7.49 -12.06 34.96
N GLN A 253 6.38 -11.95 34.21
CA GLN A 253 5.34 -13.00 34.17
C GLN A 253 5.84 -14.31 33.53
N LEU A 254 6.67 -14.26 32.49
CA LEU A 254 7.27 -15.49 31.92
C LEU A 254 8.25 -16.15 32.90
N ARG A 255 9.04 -15.39 33.67
CA ARG A 255 9.96 -15.97 34.67
C ARG A 255 9.22 -16.72 35.79
N LEU A 256 8.10 -16.18 36.27
CA LEU A 256 7.31 -16.83 37.32
C LEU A 256 6.62 -18.12 36.84
N ARG A 257 6.18 -18.19 35.58
CA ARG A 257 5.51 -19.39 35.04
C ARG A 257 6.45 -20.57 34.80
N VAL A 258 7.69 -20.33 34.35
CA VAL A 258 8.68 -21.40 34.12
C VAL A 258 9.16 -22.01 35.45
N ALA A 259 9.22 -21.23 36.53
CA ALA A 259 9.56 -21.72 37.85
C ALA A 259 8.50 -22.68 38.43
N ALA A 260 7.21 -22.39 38.23
CA ALA A 260 6.10 -23.19 38.75
C ALA A 260 5.96 -24.57 38.07
N THR A 261 6.43 -24.73 36.82
CA THR A 261 6.35 -26.00 36.08
C THR A 261 7.46 -27.00 36.40
N LEU A 262 8.49 -26.60 37.16
CA LEU A 262 9.64 -27.45 37.51
C LEU A 262 9.55 -28.07 38.92
N SER A 263 8.54 -27.71 39.71
CA SER A 263 8.38 -28.18 41.10
C SER A 263 7.34 -29.29 41.29
N THR A 264 6.79 -29.86 40.21
CA THR A 264 5.70 -30.87 40.27
C THR A 264 6.08 -32.23 39.69
N PHE A 265 7.38 -32.53 39.53
CA PHE A 265 7.88 -33.79 38.97
C PHE A 265 8.87 -34.50 39.89
N THR A 266 8.42 -34.88 41.09
CA THR A 266 9.17 -35.74 42.02
C THR A 266 8.26 -36.68 42.81
N VAL A 267 8.58 -37.98 42.80
CA VAL A 267 8.01 -39.09 43.63
C VAL A 267 6.53 -39.42 43.32
N SER A 268 6.16 -40.61 42.82
CA SER A 268 6.37 -41.94 43.42
C SER A 268 6.27 -43.08 42.39
N GLY A 269 7.20 -44.04 42.46
CA GLY A 269 7.13 -45.32 41.73
C GLY A 269 7.46 -46.45 42.69
N SER A 270 6.43 -47.10 43.25
CA SER A 270 6.57 -48.16 44.24
C SER A 270 6.76 -49.55 43.60
N THR A 271 7.56 -50.36 44.28
CA THR A 271 7.80 -51.80 44.05
C THR A 271 6.54 -52.66 44.06
N GLY A 272 6.56 -53.80 43.34
CA GLY A 272 5.71 -54.94 43.69
C GLY A 272 5.52 -56.01 42.59
N TYR A 273 6.30 -57.09 42.72
CA TYR A 273 6.14 -58.44 42.10
C TYR A 273 6.24 -58.58 40.57
#